data_AF-A0A2G9UZM0-F1
#
_entry.id   AF-A0A2G9UZM0-F1
#
_cell.length_a   1.000
_cell.length_b   1.000
_cell.length_c   1.000
_cell.angle_alpha   90.00
_cell.angle_beta   90.00
_cell.angle_gamma   90.00
#
_symmetry.space_group_name_H-M   'P 1'
#
loop_
_entity.id
_entity.type
_entity.pdbx_description
1 polymer ?
#
loop_
_entity_poly.entity_id
_entity_poly.type
_entity_poly.pdbx_seq_one_letter_code
_entity_poly.pdbx_strand_id
1 'polypeptide(L)'
;MYVALWYKYGKPIHGRAWNNNGGVECSFPYKKAELTTKRELEGHIQILTYKGNYKTLGYWYEWLPLKSRFDDTTDRELVRCGQSTPILMTCADKEKRLGYLDLSTEVAMVSYNKKVEQIAGGATQECLGIFRNYKPPPNVIVEEDQWEDTKWGNEFPKNVEPAMKRELKTAADVPKYQYVALWYKHGEPVFGRAYPGKDGKLMASFGAKNQENCGPEIGSLQILTLPDPSCMGLEYKWMTLADGRADEAKKWEPVHVGTAAPAVCVDDDGVEVLGCMNLTNETASIGFQGKQKKLESDVCGHVSAVTRSSRGVVTALTGRCVSIACSVLAVASEISANEARLRVFFFFLLIM
;
A
#
# COMPACT_ATOMS: atom_id res chain seq x y z
N MET A 1 -4.96 -2.50 0.39
CA MET A 1 -6.32 -2.87 0.84
C MET A 1 -6.50 -2.31 2.23
N TYR A 2 -7.63 -1.70 2.54
CA TYR A 2 -7.85 -0.98 3.81
C TYR A 2 -9.05 -1.52 4.59
N VAL A 3 -8.99 -1.40 5.92
CA VAL A 3 -10.07 -1.79 6.83
C VAL A 3 -11.17 -0.75 6.79
N ALA A 4 -12.38 -1.18 6.45
CA ALA A 4 -13.54 -0.32 6.34
C ALA A 4 -14.69 -0.80 7.24
N LEU A 5 -15.55 0.13 7.64
CA LEU A 5 -16.72 -0.10 8.47
C LEU A 5 -17.93 0.60 7.83
N TRP A 6 -19.04 -0.12 7.80
CA TRP A 6 -20.32 0.37 7.32
C TRP A 6 -21.42 0.00 8.31
N TYR A 7 -22.48 0.81 8.38
CA TYR A 7 -23.64 0.57 9.24
C TYR A 7 -24.88 0.35 8.40
N LYS A 8 -25.61 -0.74 8.69
CA LYS A 8 -26.94 -1.00 8.12
C LYS A 8 -27.94 -1.23 9.23
N TYR A 9 -28.96 -0.37 9.33
CA TYR A 9 -29.98 -0.40 10.39
C TYR A 9 -29.36 -0.43 11.80
N GLY A 10 -28.33 0.38 12.03
CA GLY A 10 -27.60 0.45 13.30
C GLY A 10 -26.64 -0.70 13.58
N LYS A 11 -26.53 -1.70 12.69
CA LYS A 11 -25.60 -2.82 12.84
C LYS A 11 -24.27 -2.54 12.13
N PRO A 12 -23.13 -2.60 12.84
CA PRO A 12 -21.80 -2.44 12.24
C PRO A 12 -21.42 -3.68 11.42
N ILE A 13 -20.83 -3.46 10.25
CA ILE A 13 -20.36 -4.48 9.32
C ILE A 13 -18.99 -4.02 8.82
N HIS A 14 -17.92 -4.74 9.19
CA HIS A 14 -16.61 -4.50 8.58
C HIS A 14 -16.57 -5.05 7.15
N GLY A 15 -15.75 -4.42 6.33
CA GLY A 15 -15.50 -4.77 4.95
C GLY A 15 -14.14 -4.23 4.54
N ARG A 16 -13.95 -4.06 3.23
CA ARG A 16 -12.70 -3.53 2.69
C ARG A 16 -12.90 -2.28 1.86
N ALA A 17 -11.87 -1.47 1.81
CA ALA A 17 -11.73 -0.40 0.83
C ALA A 17 -10.42 -0.52 0.04
N TRP A 18 -10.37 0.10 -1.12
CA TRP A 18 -9.17 0.20 -1.94
C TRP A 18 -9.16 1.51 -2.71
N ASN A 19 -7.97 1.88 -3.20
CA ASN A 19 -7.78 3.03 -4.05
C ASN A 19 -8.07 2.63 -5.51
N ASN A 20 -8.93 3.40 -6.17
CA ASN A 20 -9.04 3.38 -7.62
C ASN A 20 -9.21 4.81 -8.13
N ASN A 21 -8.34 5.22 -9.05
CA ASN A 21 -8.26 6.58 -9.56
C ASN A 21 -8.12 7.64 -8.46
N GLY A 22 -7.43 7.32 -7.36
CA GLY A 22 -7.27 8.21 -6.21
C GLY A 22 -8.46 8.30 -5.26
N GLY A 23 -9.61 7.74 -5.69
CA GLY A 23 -10.85 7.67 -4.94
C GLY A 23 -10.96 6.39 -4.11
N VAL A 24 -11.93 6.39 -3.20
CA VAL A 24 -12.24 5.24 -2.35
C VAL A 24 -13.30 4.38 -3.04
N GLU A 25 -12.94 3.14 -3.33
CA GLU A 25 -13.89 2.07 -3.61
C GLU A 25 -13.96 1.11 -2.43
N CYS A 26 -15.04 0.35 -2.33
CA CYS A 26 -15.26 -0.53 -1.19
C CYS A 26 -16.16 -1.72 -1.51
N SER A 27 -16.15 -2.71 -0.62
CA SER A 27 -16.96 -3.90 -0.71
C SER A 27 -17.32 -4.41 0.68
N PHE A 28 -18.62 -4.62 0.89
CA PHE A 28 -19.19 -5.14 2.13
C PHE A 28 -20.09 -6.34 1.86
N PRO A 29 -19.95 -7.44 2.63
CA PRO A 29 -20.88 -8.54 2.59
C PRO A 29 -22.16 -8.17 3.36
N TYR A 30 -23.32 -8.27 2.71
CA TYR A 30 -24.61 -8.12 3.37
C TYR A 30 -25.56 -9.25 2.94
N LYS A 31 -25.89 -10.12 3.90
CA LYS A 31 -26.63 -11.37 3.64
C LYS A 31 -25.89 -12.22 2.60
N LYS A 32 -26.44 -12.35 1.39
CA LYS A 32 -25.86 -13.12 0.27
C LYS A 32 -25.37 -12.22 -0.87
N ALA A 33 -25.36 -10.91 -0.68
CA ALA A 33 -24.98 -9.93 -1.69
C ALA A 33 -23.69 -9.20 -1.29
N GLU A 34 -22.85 -8.94 -2.28
CA GLU A 34 -21.79 -7.95 -2.19
C GLU A 34 -22.37 -6.57 -2.49
N LEU A 35 -22.13 -5.60 -1.61
CA LEU A 35 -22.52 -4.21 -1.81
C LEU A 35 -21.25 -3.36 -2.03
N THR A 36 -21.22 -2.59 -3.11
CA THR A 36 -20.05 -1.77 -3.48
C THR A 36 -20.40 -0.34 -3.86
N THR A 37 -21.65 -0.09 -4.26
CA THR A 37 -22.05 1.21 -4.79
C THR A 37 -22.55 2.14 -3.69
N LYS A 38 -22.37 3.45 -3.89
CA LYS A 38 -22.90 4.50 -3.01
C LYS A 38 -24.41 4.35 -2.75
N ARG A 39 -25.17 3.90 -3.77
CA ARG A 39 -26.61 3.69 -3.67
C ARG A 39 -26.94 2.51 -2.76
N GLU A 40 -26.23 1.39 -2.88
CA GLU A 40 -26.44 0.21 -2.04
C GLU A 40 -26.04 0.44 -0.58
N LEU A 41 -24.97 1.21 -0.38
CA LEU A 41 -24.44 1.52 0.95
C LEU A 41 -25.20 2.66 1.65
N GLU A 42 -26.14 3.31 0.96
CA GLU A 42 -27.07 4.32 1.51
C GLU A 42 -26.39 5.43 2.35
N GLY A 43 -25.12 5.77 2.06
CA GLY A 43 -24.40 6.76 2.85
C GLY A 43 -22.89 6.65 2.78
N HIS A 44 -22.26 6.91 3.92
CA HIS A 44 -20.80 6.97 4.10
C HIS A 44 -20.28 5.69 4.73
N ILE A 45 -19.04 5.37 4.42
CA ILE A 45 -18.25 4.34 5.10
C ILE A 45 -17.20 5.03 5.97
N GLN A 46 -16.69 4.30 6.95
CA GLN A 46 -15.56 4.73 7.77
C GLN A 46 -14.36 3.86 7.41
N ILE A 47 -13.17 4.47 7.41
CA ILE A 47 -11.91 3.75 7.20
C ILE A 47 -11.13 3.80 8.51
N LEU A 48 -10.56 2.66 8.92
CA LEU A 48 -9.72 2.61 10.10
C LEU A 48 -8.48 3.47 9.88
N THR A 49 -8.20 4.37 10.82
CA THR A 49 -7.01 5.22 10.78
C THR A 49 -6.16 5.01 12.02
N TYR A 50 -4.84 5.13 11.84
CA TYR A 50 -3.87 5.12 12.92
C TYR A 50 -2.99 6.36 12.80
N LYS A 51 -3.50 7.50 13.27
CA LYS A 51 -2.80 8.78 13.22
C LYS A 51 -2.08 9.03 14.54
N GLY A 52 -0.80 8.71 14.58
CA GLY A 52 0.05 8.83 15.77
C GLY A 52 1.06 7.68 15.81
N ASN A 53 1.49 7.34 17.02
CA ASN A 53 2.32 6.16 17.27
C ASN A 53 2.04 5.62 18.68
N TYR A 54 2.68 4.52 19.05
CA TYR A 54 2.54 3.90 20.36
C TYR A 54 2.72 4.89 21.52
N LYS A 55 3.68 5.82 21.42
CA LYS A 55 3.97 6.79 22.49
C LYS A 55 2.84 7.81 22.66
N THR A 56 2.11 8.14 21.59
CA THR A 56 1.02 9.14 21.64
C THR A 56 -0.35 8.51 21.87
N LEU A 57 -0.55 7.27 21.42
CA LEU A 57 -1.85 6.59 21.47
C LEU A 57 -1.93 5.52 22.58
N GLY A 58 -0.79 5.07 23.11
CA GLY A 58 -0.72 3.99 24.11
C GLY A 58 -0.93 2.58 23.52
N TYR A 59 -1.20 2.47 22.22
CA TYR A 59 -1.37 1.20 21.53
C TYR A 59 -0.85 1.25 20.09
N TRP A 60 -0.66 0.09 19.49
CA TRP A 60 -0.46 -0.11 18.05
C TRP A 60 -1.36 -1.25 17.55
N TYR A 61 -1.63 -1.31 16.26
CA TYR A 61 -2.42 -2.40 15.70
C TYR A 61 -1.54 -3.61 15.40
N GLU A 62 -2.02 -4.80 15.68
CA GLU A 62 -1.31 -6.06 15.46
C GLU A 62 -2.26 -7.03 14.78
N TRP A 63 -1.82 -7.66 13.68
CA TRP A 63 -2.57 -8.74 13.04
C TRP A 63 -2.16 -10.08 13.65
N LEU A 64 -3.11 -10.82 14.20
CA LEU A 64 -2.87 -12.11 14.84
C LEU A 64 -3.95 -13.12 14.44
N PRO A 65 -3.66 -14.43 14.50
CA PRO A 65 -4.71 -15.46 14.43
C PRO A 65 -5.84 -15.14 15.41
N LEU A 66 -7.08 -15.27 14.96
CA LEU A 66 -8.24 -14.82 15.72
C LEU A 66 -8.41 -15.57 17.05
N LYS A 67 -7.91 -16.81 17.14
CA LYS A 67 -7.81 -17.56 18.41
C LYS A 67 -7.06 -16.83 19.52
N SER A 68 -6.13 -15.93 19.18
CA SER A 68 -5.38 -15.15 20.17
C SER A 68 -6.25 -14.24 21.02
N ARG A 69 -7.52 -14.02 20.65
CA ARG A 69 -8.51 -13.33 21.51
C ARG A 69 -8.85 -14.09 22.79
N PHE A 70 -8.49 -15.37 22.88
CA PHE A 70 -8.71 -16.23 24.04
C PHE A 70 -7.43 -16.42 24.86
N ASP A 71 -6.31 -15.84 24.43
CA ASP A 71 -5.07 -15.87 25.21
C ASP A 71 -5.30 -15.15 26.54
N ASP A 72 -4.75 -15.70 27.64
CA ASP A 72 -4.85 -15.10 28.98
C ASP A 72 -3.85 -13.94 29.12
N THR A 73 -4.13 -12.85 28.40
CA THR A 73 -3.35 -11.61 28.42
C THR A 73 -4.27 -10.39 28.41
N THR A 74 -3.88 -9.37 29.19
CA THR A 74 -4.56 -8.08 29.24
C THR A 74 -3.89 -7.04 28.32
N ASP A 75 -2.80 -7.41 27.66
CA ASP A 75 -1.99 -6.51 26.84
C ASP A 75 -2.57 -6.31 25.44
N ARG A 76 -3.64 -7.04 25.09
CA ARG A 76 -4.24 -7.00 23.75
C ARG A 76 -5.76 -6.90 23.85
N GLU A 77 -6.34 -6.10 22.96
CA GLU A 77 -7.79 -5.98 22.84
C GLU A 77 -8.20 -6.13 21.37
N LEU A 78 -9.12 -7.04 21.09
CA LEU A 78 -9.67 -7.23 19.74
C LEU A 78 -10.31 -5.92 19.23
N VAL A 79 -9.94 -5.49 18.04
CA VAL A 79 -10.59 -4.37 17.36
C VAL A 79 -11.99 -4.80 16.95
N ARG A 80 -13.01 -4.13 17.46
CA ARG A 80 -14.41 -4.45 17.16
C ARG A 80 -15.28 -3.21 17.22
N CYS A 81 -16.38 -3.25 16.48
CA CYS A 81 -17.49 -2.31 16.59
C CYS A 81 -18.75 -3.15 16.82
N GLY A 82 -19.41 -3.00 17.97
CA GLY A 82 -20.50 -3.91 18.35
C GLY A 82 -20.03 -5.36 18.29
N GLN A 83 -20.77 -6.23 17.58
CA GLN A 83 -20.43 -7.65 17.39
C GLN A 83 -19.62 -7.92 16.11
N SER A 84 -19.19 -6.89 15.40
CA SER A 84 -18.39 -7.03 14.18
C SER A 84 -16.92 -6.78 14.47
N THR A 85 -16.05 -7.71 14.07
CA THR A 85 -14.59 -7.53 14.07
C THR A 85 -14.06 -7.73 12.64
N PRO A 86 -13.09 -6.92 12.16
CA PRO A 86 -12.46 -7.17 10.88
C PRO A 86 -11.74 -8.51 10.89
N ILE A 87 -11.82 -9.23 9.77
CA ILE A 87 -11.15 -10.52 9.59
C ILE A 87 -10.55 -10.59 8.19
N LEU A 88 -9.31 -11.06 8.10
CA LEU A 88 -8.64 -11.35 6.84
C LEU A 88 -8.69 -12.86 6.60
N MET A 89 -9.43 -13.24 5.56
CA MET A 89 -9.77 -14.61 5.23
C MET A 89 -9.15 -15.03 3.89
N THR A 90 -8.52 -16.20 3.85
CA THR A 90 -8.15 -16.84 2.57
C THR A 90 -9.41 -17.43 1.94
N CYS A 91 -9.77 -16.95 0.76
CA CYS A 91 -10.98 -17.36 0.04
C CYS A 91 -10.74 -18.64 -0.77
N ALA A 92 -11.80 -19.23 -1.32
CA ALA A 92 -11.74 -20.42 -2.17
C ALA A 92 -10.85 -20.26 -3.43
N ASP A 93 -10.69 -19.03 -3.94
CA ASP A 93 -9.79 -18.72 -5.05
C ASP A 93 -8.33 -18.47 -4.61
N LYS A 94 -8.02 -18.76 -3.34
CA LYS A 94 -6.69 -18.61 -2.70
C LYS A 94 -6.27 -17.16 -2.46
N GLU A 95 -7.11 -16.19 -2.80
CA GLU A 95 -6.86 -14.78 -2.51
C GLU A 95 -7.24 -14.44 -1.07
N LYS A 96 -6.45 -13.60 -0.42
CA LYS A 96 -6.78 -13.06 0.91
C LYS A 96 -7.69 -11.86 0.76
N ARG A 97 -8.83 -11.85 1.46
CA ARG A 97 -9.78 -10.74 1.44
C ARG A 97 -10.21 -10.35 2.84
N LEU A 98 -10.39 -9.05 3.01
CA LEU A 98 -10.89 -8.49 4.25
C LEU A 98 -12.43 -8.43 4.23
N GLY A 99 -13.03 -8.88 5.32
CA GLY A 99 -14.45 -8.78 5.63
C GLY A 99 -14.65 -8.68 7.13
N TYR A 100 -15.62 -9.41 7.69
CA TYR A 100 -15.86 -9.39 9.13
C TYR A 100 -16.26 -10.75 9.71
N LEU A 101 -15.98 -10.95 11.00
CA LEU A 101 -16.60 -11.97 11.83
C LEU A 101 -17.73 -11.34 12.63
N ASP A 102 -18.91 -11.97 12.60
CA ASP A 102 -19.97 -11.72 13.57
C ASP A 102 -19.70 -12.56 14.84
N LEU A 103 -19.32 -11.87 15.92
CA LEU A 103 -19.00 -12.48 17.22
C LEU A 103 -20.21 -13.10 17.92
N SER A 104 -21.44 -12.80 17.48
CA SER A 104 -22.65 -13.43 18.04
C SER A 104 -22.95 -14.79 17.41
N THR A 105 -22.64 -14.95 16.12
CA THR A 105 -22.91 -16.20 15.39
C THR A 105 -21.66 -17.02 15.09
N GLU A 106 -20.46 -16.45 15.31
CA GLU A 106 -19.17 -17.03 14.95
C GLU A 106 -19.09 -17.40 13.46
N VAL A 107 -19.64 -16.52 12.60
CA VAL A 107 -19.61 -16.65 11.14
C VAL A 107 -18.83 -15.49 10.54
N ALA A 108 -17.75 -15.81 9.82
CA ALA A 108 -16.96 -14.85 9.06
C ALA A 108 -17.52 -14.75 7.64
N MET A 109 -17.59 -13.52 7.12
CA MET A 109 -18.09 -13.23 5.79
C MET A 109 -17.14 -12.28 5.06
N VAL A 110 -16.88 -12.58 3.80
CA VAL A 110 -16.19 -11.69 2.85
C VAL A 110 -16.99 -11.62 1.56
N SER A 111 -16.95 -10.47 0.89
CA SER A 111 -17.65 -10.24 -0.37
C SER A 111 -16.67 -10.07 -1.52
N TYR A 112 -16.92 -10.67 -2.68
CA TYR A 112 -16.13 -10.44 -3.90
C TYR A 112 -16.87 -11.00 -5.11
N ASN A 113 -16.60 -10.49 -6.31
CA ASN A 113 -17.19 -11.00 -7.56
C ASN A 113 -18.72 -11.16 -7.50
N LYS A 114 -19.42 -10.20 -6.89
CA LYS A 114 -20.87 -10.15 -6.68
C LYS A 114 -21.43 -11.26 -5.78
N LYS A 115 -20.57 -11.97 -5.04
CA LYS A 115 -20.96 -13.03 -4.10
C LYS A 115 -20.42 -12.79 -2.70
N VAL A 116 -20.95 -13.53 -1.74
CA VAL A 116 -20.46 -13.60 -0.36
C VAL A 116 -19.95 -15.01 -0.10
N GLU A 117 -18.73 -15.12 0.41
CA GLU A 117 -18.17 -16.36 0.94
C GLU A 117 -18.22 -16.33 2.46
N GLN A 118 -18.54 -17.47 3.07
CA GLN A 118 -18.71 -17.59 4.51
C GLN A 118 -17.96 -18.81 5.05
N ILE A 119 -17.35 -18.65 6.21
CA ILE A 119 -16.79 -19.75 7.00
C ILE A 119 -17.27 -19.61 8.45
N ALA A 120 -17.37 -20.72 9.17
CA ALA A 120 -17.87 -20.74 10.55
C ALA A 120 -17.07 -21.72 11.43
N GLY A 121 -17.24 -21.61 12.74
CA GLY A 121 -16.63 -22.53 13.70
C GLY A 121 -15.10 -22.42 13.73
N GLY A 122 -14.41 -23.53 13.97
CA GLY A 122 -12.96 -23.56 14.18
C GLY A 122 -12.13 -22.93 13.06
N ALA A 123 -12.60 -22.95 11.81
CA ALA A 123 -11.89 -22.34 10.68
C ALA A 123 -11.72 -20.82 10.81
N THR A 124 -12.64 -20.14 11.50
CA THR A 124 -12.54 -18.68 11.75
C THR A 124 -11.35 -18.32 12.63
N GLN A 125 -10.89 -19.26 13.46
CA GLN A 125 -9.86 -19.04 14.47
C GLN A 125 -8.44 -18.93 13.89
N GLU A 126 -8.23 -19.51 12.71
CA GLU A 126 -6.95 -19.46 11.98
C GLU A 126 -6.85 -18.24 11.05
N CYS A 127 -7.95 -17.52 10.84
CA CYS A 127 -7.93 -16.26 10.10
C CYS A 127 -7.27 -15.15 10.93
N LEU A 128 -6.77 -14.10 10.27
CA LEU A 128 -6.16 -12.98 10.99
C LEU A 128 -7.23 -11.95 11.41
N GLY A 129 -7.21 -11.55 12.67
CA GLY A 129 -7.94 -10.42 13.23
C GLY A 129 -6.98 -9.29 13.62
N ILE A 130 -7.54 -8.11 13.90
CA ILE A 130 -6.75 -6.95 14.36
C ILE A 130 -6.91 -6.79 15.85
N PHE A 131 -5.80 -6.61 16.56
CA PHE A 131 -5.74 -6.34 17.98
C PHE A 131 -5.08 -4.99 18.21
N ARG A 132 -5.58 -4.24 19.20
CA ARG A 132 -4.82 -3.16 19.83
C ARG A 132 -3.85 -3.81 20.79
N ASN A 133 -2.55 -3.64 20.59
CA ASN A 133 -1.51 -4.10 21.50
C ASN A 133 -0.99 -2.93 22.32
N TYR A 134 -1.03 -3.09 23.65
CA TYR A 134 -0.67 -2.08 24.65
C TYR A 134 0.79 -2.19 25.12
N LYS A 135 1.52 -3.23 24.70
CA LYS A 135 2.97 -3.30 24.84
C LYS A 135 3.67 -2.51 23.74
N PRO A 136 4.90 -2.01 23.98
CA PRO A 136 5.71 -1.41 22.93
C PRO A 136 5.85 -2.37 21.74
N PRO A 137 5.76 -1.88 20.48
CA PRO A 137 5.99 -2.72 19.32
C PRO A 137 7.42 -3.27 19.35
N PRO A 138 7.65 -4.51 18.89
CA PRO A 138 8.99 -5.07 18.86
C PRO A 138 9.86 -4.32 17.85
N ASN A 139 11.16 -4.20 18.16
CA ASN A 139 12.13 -3.68 17.20
C ASN A 139 12.57 -4.80 16.26
N VAL A 140 11.87 -4.96 15.15
CA VAL A 140 12.12 -6.01 14.15
C VAL A 140 12.77 -5.42 12.90
N ILE A 141 13.60 -6.22 12.26
CA ILE A 141 14.16 -5.90 10.95
C ILE A 141 13.03 -5.91 9.91
N VAL A 142 12.94 -4.83 9.13
CA VAL A 142 11.93 -4.61 8.10
C VAL A 142 12.44 -5.17 6.78
N GLU A 143 11.80 -6.25 6.32
CA GLU A 143 12.11 -6.96 5.07
C GLU A 143 11.05 -6.74 3.96
N GLU A 144 10.13 -5.79 4.17
CA GLU A 144 9.09 -5.42 3.19
C GLU A 144 9.21 -3.95 2.76
N ASP A 145 8.82 -3.66 1.51
CA ASP A 145 8.75 -2.27 1.02
C ASP A 145 7.77 -1.44 1.86
N GLN A 146 8.18 -0.23 2.24
CA GLN A 146 7.34 0.66 3.03
C GLN A 146 6.61 1.65 2.13
N TRP A 147 5.28 1.54 2.07
CA TRP A 147 4.42 2.42 1.30
C TRP A 147 3.64 3.37 2.21
N GLU A 148 4.00 4.66 2.18
CA GLU A 148 3.26 5.70 2.90
C GLU A 148 2.06 6.15 2.07
N ASP A 149 0.84 6.05 2.64
CA ASP A 149 -0.35 6.64 2.03
C ASP A 149 -0.32 8.15 2.20
N THR A 150 -0.61 8.86 1.11
CA THR A 150 -0.71 10.30 1.12
C THR A 150 -1.68 10.77 0.04
N LYS A 151 -1.83 12.09 -0.09
CA LYS A 151 -2.67 12.73 -1.10
C LYS A 151 -1.86 13.77 -1.84
N TRP A 152 -2.21 13.97 -3.10
CA TRP A 152 -1.75 15.12 -3.86
C TRP A 152 -1.97 16.40 -3.05
N GLY A 153 -0.98 17.28 -3.01
CA GLY A 153 -1.03 18.55 -2.27
C GLY A 153 -0.75 18.45 -0.77
N ASN A 154 -0.52 17.25 -0.20
CA ASN A 154 -0.05 17.10 1.19
C ASN A 154 1.39 17.59 1.36
N GLU A 155 1.88 17.67 2.60
CA GLU A 155 3.31 17.87 2.84
C GLU A 155 4.14 16.72 2.23
N PHE A 156 5.29 17.06 1.65
CA PHE A 156 6.18 16.06 1.08
C PHE A 156 6.89 15.25 2.18
N PRO A 157 6.91 13.90 2.11
CA PRO A 157 7.54 13.06 3.13
C PRO A 157 9.07 13.23 3.16
N LYS A 158 9.68 12.92 4.30
CA LYS A 158 11.12 13.16 4.54
C LYS A 158 11.99 11.92 4.38
N ASN A 159 11.43 10.74 4.66
CA ASN A 159 12.12 9.45 4.62
C ASN A 159 11.96 8.79 3.24
N VAL A 160 12.30 9.55 2.20
CA VAL A 160 12.23 9.11 0.80
C VAL A 160 13.59 9.28 0.13
N GLU A 161 13.89 8.41 -0.84
CA GLU A 161 15.14 8.44 -1.58
C GLU A 161 14.88 8.81 -3.05
N PRO A 162 15.65 9.74 -3.65
CA PRO A 162 15.45 10.10 -5.04
C PRO A 162 15.87 8.97 -5.98
N ALA A 163 15.25 8.94 -7.15
CA ALA A 163 15.61 8.04 -8.23
C ALA A 163 17.08 8.15 -8.60
N MET A 164 17.73 7.02 -8.84
CA MET A 164 19.18 6.89 -9.07
C MET A 164 20.06 7.47 -7.94
N LYS A 165 19.48 7.86 -6.79
CA LYS A 165 20.16 8.59 -5.71
C LYS A 165 20.84 9.89 -6.17
N ARG A 166 20.35 10.53 -7.24
CA ARG A 166 20.94 11.75 -7.82
C ARG A 166 19.90 12.63 -8.52
N GLU A 167 20.34 13.79 -9.00
CA GLU A 167 19.57 14.56 -9.99
C GLU A 167 19.49 13.77 -11.30
N LEU A 168 18.30 13.69 -11.89
CA LEU A 168 18.08 13.16 -13.22
C LEU A 168 18.28 14.25 -14.29
N LYS A 169 18.84 13.85 -15.45
CA LYS A 169 18.97 14.71 -16.63
C LYS A 169 17.58 14.87 -17.27
N THR A 170 16.88 15.93 -16.91
CA THR A 170 15.46 16.14 -17.22
C THR A 170 15.27 17.33 -18.17
N ALA A 171 14.10 17.39 -18.84
CA ALA A 171 13.66 18.60 -19.53
C ALA A 171 13.38 19.73 -18.52
N ALA A 172 13.39 20.98 -18.99
CA ALA A 172 13.31 22.17 -18.10
C ALA A 172 12.03 22.24 -17.25
N ASP A 173 10.93 21.67 -17.72
CA ASP A 173 9.62 21.60 -17.08
C ASP A 173 9.42 20.32 -16.23
N VAL A 174 10.42 19.44 -16.19
CA VAL A 174 10.39 18.20 -15.42
C VAL A 174 11.32 18.31 -14.19
N PRO A 175 10.87 17.90 -13.00
CA PRO A 175 11.67 17.97 -11.79
C PRO A 175 12.88 17.03 -11.87
N LYS A 176 14.05 17.54 -11.48
CA LYS A 176 15.31 16.77 -11.46
C LYS A 176 15.35 15.66 -10.42
N TYR A 177 14.89 15.96 -9.20
CA TYR A 177 14.72 14.95 -8.16
C TYR A 177 13.31 14.37 -8.27
N GLN A 178 13.24 13.07 -8.52
CA GLN A 178 12.00 12.33 -8.69
C GLN A 178 11.98 11.17 -7.71
N TYR A 179 10.83 10.90 -7.09
CA TYR A 179 10.69 9.90 -6.04
C TYR A 179 9.63 8.87 -6.44
N VAL A 180 9.83 7.62 -6.03
CA VAL A 180 8.95 6.51 -6.42
C VAL A 180 7.57 6.69 -5.79
N ALA A 181 6.56 6.77 -6.65
CA ALA A 181 5.17 6.83 -6.27
C ALA A 181 4.36 5.74 -6.98
N LEU A 182 3.31 5.28 -6.31
CA LEU A 182 2.37 4.27 -6.80
C LEU A 182 0.95 4.84 -6.75
N TRP A 183 0.23 4.62 -7.84
CA TRP A 183 -1.18 4.97 -7.98
C TRP A 183 -1.94 3.80 -8.61
N TYR A 184 -3.27 3.86 -8.57
CA TYR A 184 -4.12 2.87 -9.22
C TYR A 184 -5.04 3.55 -10.22
N LYS A 185 -5.04 3.07 -11.47
CA LYS A 185 -5.97 3.54 -12.51
C LYS A 185 -6.75 2.38 -13.09
N HIS A 186 -8.07 2.37 -12.87
CA HIS A 186 -8.97 1.28 -13.23
C HIS A 186 -8.53 -0.10 -12.72
N GLY A 187 -8.09 -0.16 -11.46
CA GLY A 187 -7.65 -1.38 -10.79
C GLY A 187 -6.23 -1.84 -11.13
N GLU A 188 -5.53 -1.16 -12.05
CA GLU A 188 -4.14 -1.47 -12.40
C GLU A 188 -3.16 -0.61 -11.58
N PRO A 189 -2.10 -1.21 -11.00
CA PRO A 189 -1.03 -0.46 -10.36
C PRO A 189 -0.20 0.29 -11.42
N VAL A 190 0.10 1.56 -11.13
CA VAL A 190 0.86 2.44 -12.01
C VAL A 190 1.93 3.14 -11.19
N PHE A 191 3.20 2.87 -11.49
CA PHE A 191 4.30 3.65 -10.93
C PHE A 191 4.46 4.98 -11.67
N GLY A 192 4.95 5.98 -10.94
CA GLY A 192 5.20 7.31 -11.46
C GLY A 192 6.21 8.04 -10.59
N ARG A 193 6.26 9.36 -10.81
CA ARG A 193 7.12 10.25 -10.05
C ARG A 193 6.30 11.09 -9.07
N ALA A 194 6.79 11.21 -7.85
CA ALA A 194 6.44 12.28 -6.93
C ALA A 194 7.61 13.24 -6.76
N TYR A 195 7.33 14.48 -6.37
CA TYR A 195 8.33 15.52 -6.13
C TYR A 195 7.71 16.69 -5.31
N PRO A 196 8.52 17.47 -4.58
CA PRO A 196 8.02 18.67 -3.92
C PRO A 196 7.79 19.79 -4.94
N GLY A 197 6.61 20.41 -4.90
CA GLY A 197 6.30 21.66 -5.60
C GLY A 197 7.05 22.85 -5.03
N LYS A 198 6.90 24.03 -5.65
CA LYS A 198 7.54 25.28 -5.19
C LYS A 198 7.11 25.69 -3.77
N ASP A 199 5.93 25.28 -3.36
CA ASP A 199 5.34 25.47 -2.04
C ASP A 199 5.67 24.33 -1.05
N GLY A 200 6.51 23.38 -1.46
CA GLY A 200 6.86 22.19 -0.66
C GLY A 200 5.74 21.14 -0.59
N LYS A 201 4.63 21.33 -1.31
CA LYS A 201 3.54 20.36 -1.36
C LYS A 201 3.86 19.23 -2.33
N LEU A 202 3.26 18.08 -2.09
CA LEU A 202 3.43 16.88 -2.88
C LEU A 202 2.77 17.05 -4.24
N MET A 203 3.59 16.99 -5.27
CA MET A 203 3.19 16.87 -6.66
C MET A 203 3.50 15.46 -7.16
N ALA A 204 2.75 14.97 -8.15
CA ALA A 204 3.01 13.69 -8.77
C ALA A 204 2.60 13.67 -10.25
N SER A 205 3.15 12.72 -11.02
CA SER A 205 2.73 12.46 -12.40
C SER A 205 2.82 10.97 -12.75
N PHE A 206 1.76 10.46 -13.39
CA PHE A 206 1.59 9.07 -13.78
C PHE A 206 1.15 8.97 -15.25
N GLY A 207 1.83 8.13 -16.03
CA GLY A 207 1.45 7.80 -17.40
C GLY A 207 0.60 6.54 -17.45
N ALA A 208 -0.70 6.66 -17.71
CA ALA A 208 -1.59 5.51 -17.77
C ALA A 208 -2.81 5.75 -18.68
N LYS A 209 -3.19 4.69 -19.41
CA LYS A 209 -4.32 4.67 -20.36
C LYS A 209 -4.23 5.80 -21.38
N ASN A 210 -3.05 5.98 -22.00
CA ASN A 210 -2.75 6.99 -23.01
C ASN A 210 -2.82 8.44 -22.51
N GLN A 211 -2.85 8.67 -21.18
CA GLN A 211 -2.94 9.97 -20.55
C GLN A 211 -1.81 10.18 -19.54
N GLU A 212 -1.32 11.41 -19.44
CA GLU A 212 -0.63 11.87 -18.24
C GLU A 212 -1.68 12.31 -17.21
N ASN A 213 -1.48 11.93 -15.95
CA ASN A 213 -2.30 12.36 -14.81
C ASN A 213 -1.31 13.03 -13.86
N CYS A 214 -1.43 14.35 -13.68
CA CYS A 214 -0.42 15.17 -13.01
C CYS A 214 -1.00 16.30 -12.15
N GLY A 215 -2.32 16.35 -11.99
CA GLY A 215 -3.02 17.35 -11.19
C GLY A 215 -3.71 16.78 -9.95
N PRO A 216 -4.56 17.58 -9.30
CA PRO A 216 -5.31 17.20 -8.09
C PRO A 216 -6.19 15.96 -8.26
N GLU A 217 -6.55 15.59 -9.49
CA GLU A 217 -7.33 14.39 -9.82
C GLU A 217 -6.65 13.08 -9.39
N ILE A 218 -5.33 13.10 -9.17
CA ILE A 218 -4.58 11.95 -8.62
C ILE A 218 -5.14 11.54 -7.27
N GLY A 219 -5.62 12.48 -6.45
CA GLY A 219 -6.19 12.19 -5.13
C GLY A 219 -5.22 11.42 -4.23
N SER A 220 -5.65 10.25 -3.75
CA SER A 220 -4.85 9.38 -2.89
C SER A 220 -3.79 8.62 -3.72
N LEU A 221 -2.57 8.53 -3.20
CA LEU A 221 -1.46 7.78 -3.79
C LEU A 221 -0.56 7.22 -2.69
N GLN A 222 0.44 6.43 -3.07
CA GLN A 222 1.44 5.89 -2.16
C GLN A 222 2.83 6.34 -2.58
N ILE A 223 3.71 6.59 -1.61
CA ILE A 223 5.12 6.90 -1.86
C ILE A 223 6.00 5.83 -1.20
N LEU A 224 7.03 5.38 -1.91
CA LEU A 224 8.02 4.47 -1.35
C LEU A 224 8.88 5.22 -0.34
N THR A 225 8.86 4.75 0.89
CA THR A 225 9.62 5.31 2.01
C THR A 225 10.64 4.31 2.52
N LEU A 226 11.59 4.82 3.30
CA LEU A 226 12.59 4.02 3.97
C LEU A 226 12.25 3.88 5.46
N PRO A 227 12.39 2.68 6.04
CA PRO A 227 12.33 2.51 7.49
C PRO A 227 13.50 3.21 8.15
N ASP A 228 13.46 3.29 9.49
CA ASP A 228 14.61 3.78 10.25
C ASP A 228 15.86 2.93 9.93
N PRO A 229 17.05 3.54 9.76
CA PRO A 229 18.26 2.78 9.42
C PRO A 229 18.58 1.64 10.39
N SER A 230 18.18 1.75 11.67
CA SER A 230 18.40 0.72 12.69
C SER A 230 17.57 -0.55 12.50
N CYS A 231 16.49 -0.49 11.72
CA CYS A 231 15.62 -1.62 11.42
C CYS A 231 15.55 -1.95 9.92
N MET A 232 16.41 -1.36 9.08
CA MET A 232 16.39 -1.58 7.63
C MET A 232 16.98 -2.95 7.26
N GLY A 233 16.12 -3.89 6.86
CA GLY A 233 16.50 -5.24 6.39
C GLY A 233 16.76 -5.34 4.90
N LEU A 234 16.21 -4.40 4.12
CA LEU A 234 16.38 -4.34 2.67
C LEU A 234 17.53 -3.44 2.26
N GLU A 235 18.22 -3.83 1.20
CA GLU A 235 19.13 -2.97 0.44
C GLU A 235 18.45 -2.60 -0.88
N TYR A 236 18.38 -1.30 -1.20
CA TYR A 236 17.82 -0.82 -2.47
C TYR A 236 18.92 -0.32 -3.40
N LYS A 237 18.86 -0.73 -4.66
CA LYS A 237 19.79 -0.30 -5.71
C LYS A 237 19.06 -0.10 -7.03
N TRP A 238 19.44 0.94 -7.76
CA TRP A 238 18.98 1.14 -9.13
C TRP A 238 19.90 0.39 -10.08
N MET A 239 19.34 -0.47 -10.94
CA MET A 239 20.10 -1.25 -11.91
C MET A 239 19.19 -1.71 -13.06
N THR A 240 19.79 -2.14 -14.16
CA THR A 240 19.03 -2.81 -15.22
C THR A 240 18.52 -4.16 -14.72
N LEU A 241 17.42 -4.66 -15.29
CA LEU A 241 16.92 -6.00 -14.98
C LEU A 241 17.96 -7.08 -15.34
N ALA A 242 18.75 -6.87 -16.39
CA ALA A 242 19.81 -7.78 -16.80
C ALA A 242 20.92 -7.87 -15.73
N ASP A 243 21.41 -6.74 -15.23
CA ASP A 243 22.46 -6.71 -14.20
C ASP A 243 21.97 -7.36 -12.89
N GLY A 244 20.73 -7.09 -12.49
CA GLY A 244 20.14 -7.69 -11.30
C GLY A 244 20.01 -9.21 -11.40
N ARG A 245 19.64 -9.71 -12.58
CA ARG A 245 19.57 -11.17 -12.88
C ARG A 245 20.96 -11.81 -12.93
N ALA A 246 21.99 -11.07 -13.35
CA ALA A 246 23.35 -11.57 -13.47
C ALA A 246 24.10 -11.69 -12.12
N ASP A 247 23.69 -10.94 -11.11
CA ASP A 247 24.27 -11.02 -9.76
C ASP A 247 23.62 -12.15 -8.94
N GLU A 248 24.12 -13.37 -9.17
CA GLU A 248 23.65 -14.60 -8.49
C GLU A 248 23.86 -14.57 -6.97
N ALA A 249 24.80 -13.76 -6.47
CA ALA A 249 25.14 -13.70 -5.05
C ALA A 249 24.06 -12.96 -4.23
N LYS A 250 23.50 -11.89 -4.78
CA LYS A 250 22.52 -11.03 -4.10
C LYS A 250 21.07 -11.33 -4.46
N LYS A 251 20.80 -12.07 -5.55
CA LYS A 251 19.44 -12.41 -6.02
C LYS A 251 18.52 -11.19 -6.02
N TRP A 252 18.93 -10.14 -6.73
CA TRP A 252 18.17 -8.90 -6.78
C TRP A 252 16.79 -9.11 -7.38
N GLU A 253 15.76 -8.63 -6.69
CA GLU A 253 14.39 -8.64 -7.18
C GLU A 253 13.91 -7.20 -7.40
N PRO A 254 13.23 -6.90 -8.51
CA PRO A 254 12.60 -5.60 -8.69
C PRO A 254 11.61 -5.32 -7.57
N VAL A 255 11.57 -4.08 -7.08
CA VAL A 255 10.40 -3.58 -6.35
C VAL A 255 9.21 -3.67 -7.30
N HIS A 256 8.11 -4.31 -6.90
CA HIS A 256 6.99 -4.52 -7.81
C HIS A 256 5.64 -4.60 -7.07
N VAL A 257 4.58 -4.22 -7.79
CA VAL A 257 3.20 -4.46 -7.40
C VAL A 257 2.48 -5.09 -8.58
N GLY A 258 2.06 -6.35 -8.41
CA GLY A 258 1.65 -7.17 -9.54
C GLY A 258 2.80 -7.30 -10.55
N THR A 259 2.54 -6.95 -11.81
CA THR A 259 3.55 -6.93 -12.87
C THR A 259 4.20 -5.56 -13.08
N ALA A 260 3.79 -4.53 -12.33
CA ALA A 260 4.34 -3.19 -12.46
C ALA A 260 5.58 -3.01 -11.57
N ALA A 261 6.58 -2.27 -12.03
CA ALA A 261 7.78 -1.89 -11.28
C ALA A 261 8.16 -0.43 -11.54
N PRO A 262 8.76 0.29 -10.57
CA PRO A 262 9.27 1.64 -10.79
C PRO A 262 10.54 1.59 -11.64
N ALA A 263 10.62 2.47 -12.62
CA ALA A 263 11.73 2.47 -13.58
C ALA A 263 12.11 3.88 -14.02
N VAL A 264 13.40 4.20 -14.03
CA VAL A 264 13.90 5.40 -14.71
C VAL A 264 14.08 5.07 -16.17
N CYS A 265 13.35 5.78 -17.01
CA CYS A 265 13.37 5.63 -18.44
C CYS A 265 14.19 6.73 -19.08
N VAL A 266 14.94 6.39 -20.12
CA VAL A 266 15.77 7.32 -20.88
C VAL A 266 15.25 7.34 -22.31
N ASP A 267 15.01 8.52 -22.87
CA ASP A 267 14.67 8.66 -24.28
C ASP A 267 15.88 8.97 -25.16
N ASP A 268 15.65 9.11 -26.48
CA ASP A 268 16.71 9.27 -27.50
C ASP A 268 17.56 10.54 -27.29
N ASP A 269 17.02 11.56 -26.62
CA ASP A 269 17.73 12.80 -26.27
C ASP A 269 18.53 12.66 -24.95
N GLY A 270 18.47 11.47 -24.35
CA GLY A 270 19.04 11.15 -23.06
C GLY A 270 18.31 11.86 -21.92
N VAL A 271 17.01 12.13 -22.05
CA VAL A 271 16.18 12.67 -20.98
C VAL A 271 15.70 11.54 -20.09
N GLU A 272 15.93 11.68 -18.79
CA GLU A 272 15.64 10.68 -17.77
C GLU A 272 14.35 11.03 -17.02
N VAL A 273 13.38 10.12 -17.01
CA VAL A 273 12.11 10.30 -16.31
C VAL A 273 11.70 9.01 -15.59
N LEU A 274 11.35 9.14 -14.32
CA LEU A 274 10.80 8.05 -13.51
C LEU A 274 9.35 7.76 -13.92
N GLY A 275 9.08 6.48 -14.20
CA GLY A 275 7.76 5.97 -14.52
C GLY A 275 7.59 4.51 -14.14
N CYS A 276 6.90 3.77 -15.00
CA CYS A 276 6.47 2.40 -14.74
C CYS A 276 6.96 1.47 -15.85
N MET A 277 7.48 0.31 -15.44
CA MET A 277 7.77 -0.82 -16.31
C MET A 277 6.80 -1.97 -16.02
N ASN A 278 6.33 -2.63 -17.07
CA ASN A 278 5.61 -3.90 -16.97
C ASN A 278 6.61 -5.05 -17.14
N LEU A 279 6.76 -5.86 -16.10
CA LEU A 279 7.74 -6.94 -16.02
C LEU A 279 7.41 -8.16 -16.92
N THR A 280 6.18 -8.27 -17.42
CA THR A 280 5.76 -9.40 -18.27
C THR A 280 6.17 -9.20 -19.72
N ASN A 281 5.99 -7.98 -20.23
CA ASN A 281 6.31 -7.65 -21.62
C ASN A 281 7.49 -6.68 -21.74
N GLU A 282 8.13 -6.35 -20.62
CA GLU A 282 9.28 -5.44 -20.49
C GLU A 282 9.07 -4.10 -21.22
N THR A 283 7.84 -3.59 -21.20
CA THR A 283 7.50 -2.27 -21.73
C THR A 283 7.53 -1.22 -20.64
N ALA A 284 8.07 -0.04 -20.93
CA ALA A 284 8.11 1.08 -20.00
C ALA A 284 7.19 2.22 -20.45
N SER A 285 6.69 2.99 -19.49
CA SER A 285 5.90 4.19 -19.78
C SER A 285 6.04 5.27 -18.73
N ILE A 286 5.93 6.52 -19.18
CA ILE A 286 6.00 7.72 -18.36
C ILE A 286 4.82 8.64 -18.68
N GLY A 287 4.40 9.45 -17.70
CA GLY A 287 3.54 10.60 -17.95
C GLY A 287 4.40 11.77 -18.42
N PHE A 288 4.14 12.30 -19.61
CA PHE A 288 4.94 13.38 -20.20
C PHE A 288 4.11 14.22 -21.17
N GLN A 289 4.12 15.55 -20.97
CA GLN A 289 3.47 16.54 -21.84
C GLN A 289 1.99 16.21 -22.17
N GLY A 290 1.22 15.82 -21.15
CA GLY A 290 -0.20 15.50 -21.26
C GLY A 290 -0.53 14.10 -21.77
N LYS A 291 0.47 13.29 -22.13
CA LYS A 291 0.29 11.94 -22.70
C LYS A 291 1.06 10.88 -21.92
N GLN A 292 0.64 9.62 -22.09
CA GLN A 292 1.49 8.49 -21.74
C GLN A 292 2.48 8.24 -22.89
N LYS A 293 3.78 8.49 -22.66
CA LYS A 293 4.84 8.09 -23.58
C LYS A 293 5.23 6.65 -23.24
N LYS A 294 5.15 5.75 -24.22
CA LYS A 294 5.62 4.35 -24.10
C LYS A 294 7.01 4.24 -24.71
N LEU A 295 7.83 3.38 -24.13
CA LEU A 295 9.20 3.12 -24.56
C LEU A 295 9.33 1.61 -24.76
N GLU A 296 9.72 1.21 -25.97
CA GLU A 296 9.81 -0.20 -26.40
C GLU A 296 11.21 -0.80 -26.15
N SER A 297 11.26 -2.14 -26.14
CA SER A 297 12.30 -2.98 -25.52
C SER A 297 13.73 -2.79 -26.02
N ASP A 298 13.94 -2.25 -27.22
CA ASP A 298 15.29 -2.05 -27.76
C ASP A 298 16.03 -0.92 -27.00
N VAL A 299 15.28 -0.14 -26.21
CA VAL A 299 15.75 0.94 -25.32
C VAL A 299 15.86 0.48 -23.85
N CYS A 300 15.41 -0.74 -23.50
CA CYS A 300 15.44 -1.25 -22.11
C CYS A 300 16.86 -1.47 -21.55
N GLY A 301 17.91 -1.42 -22.39
CA GLY A 301 19.30 -1.33 -21.93
C GLY A 301 19.61 -0.05 -21.11
N HIS A 302 18.74 0.96 -21.19
CA HIS A 302 18.86 2.22 -20.43
C HIS A 302 17.81 2.34 -19.31
N VAL A 303 17.00 1.31 -19.07
CA VAL A 303 15.96 1.32 -18.04
C VAL A 303 16.50 0.73 -16.75
N SER A 304 16.61 1.57 -15.72
CA SER A 304 16.98 1.12 -14.37
C SER A 304 15.74 0.96 -13.52
N ALA A 305 15.51 -0.24 -12.99
CA ALA A 305 14.49 -0.50 -11.99
C ALA A 305 15.09 -0.36 -10.58
N VAL A 306 14.27 -0.01 -9.60
CA VAL A 306 14.65 -0.25 -8.20
C VAL A 306 14.62 -1.74 -7.98
N THR A 307 15.75 -2.32 -7.61
CA THR A 307 15.84 -3.68 -7.11
C THR A 307 16.16 -3.67 -5.63
N ARG A 308 15.77 -4.75 -4.97
CA ARG A 308 16.03 -5.00 -3.56
C ARG A 308 16.65 -6.37 -3.34
N SER A 309 17.43 -6.47 -2.27
CA SER A 309 17.98 -7.73 -1.75
C SER A 309 17.95 -7.68 -0.22
N SER A 310 17.83 -8.84 0.43
CA SER A 310 17.94 -8.92 1.88
C SER A 310 19.40 -8.73 2.31
N ARG A 311 19.62 -8.06 3.45
CA ARG A 311 20.98 -7.81 3.96
C ARG A 311 21.69 -9.05 4.54
N GLY A 312 21.12 -10.25 4.40
CA GLY A 312 21.82 -11.51 4.68
C GLY A 312 21.77 -11.98 6.14
N VAL A 313 20.65 -11.83 6.85
CA VAL A 313 20.37 -12.69 8.01
C VAL A 313 19.64 -13.93 7.49
N VAL A 314 20.38 -15.00 7.25
CA VAL A 314 19.81 -16.29 6.86
C VAL A 314 19.04 -16.85 8.06
N THR A 315 17.72 -16.72 8.04
CA THR A 315 16.84 -17.74 8.62
C THR A 315 15.84 -18.12 7.52
N ALA A 316 15.92 -19.35 7.07
CA ALA A 316 15.11 -19.86 5.97
C ALA A 316 13.63 -19.92 6.38
N LEU A 317 12.78 -19.11 5.76
CA LEU A 317 11.34 -19.36 5.70
C LEU A 317 10.83 -19.04 4.29
N THR A 318 10.52 -20.10 3.56
CA THR A 318 9.85 -20.06 2.27
C THR A 318 8.38 -19.68 2.48
N GLY A 319 7.99 -18.46 2.11
CA GLY A 319 6.61 -18.02 2.09
C GLY A 319 6.41 -16.93 1.04
N ARG A 320 5.61 -17.20 -0.01
CA ARG A 320 5.21 -16.19 -1.00
C ARG A 320 4.40 -15.10 -0.29
N CYS A 321 4.91 -13.87 -0.26
CA CYS A 321 4.23 -12.75 0.37
C CYS A 321 3.18 -12.14 -0.57
N VAL A 322 1.94 -12.05 -0.09
CA VAL A 322 0.91 -11.15 -0.64
C VAL A 322 1.07 -9.86 0.14
N SER A 323 1.54 -8.79 -0.52
CA SER A 323 1.64 -7.47 0.11
C SER A 323 0.24 -6.99 0.50
N ILE A 324 -0.04 -6.96 1.81
CA ILE A 324 -1.15 -6.21 2.38
C ILE A 324 -0.51 -4.95 2.93
N ALA A 325 -0.41 -3.92 2.09
CA ALA A 325 -0.10 -2.57 2.55
C ALA A 325 -1.16 -2.17 3.58
N CYS A 326 -0.80 -2.27 4.86
CA CYS A 326 -1.57 -1.77 5.98
C CYS A 326 -1.16 -0.31 6.18
N SER A 327 -1.70 0.55 5.33
CA SER A 327 -1.39 1.98 5.34
C SER A 327 -2.64 2.77 5.78
N VAL A 328 -2.41 3.92 6.41
CA VAL A 328 -3.42 4.72 7.12
C VAL A 328 -4.06 5.72 6.15
N LEU A 329 -5.32 5.51 5.80
CA LEU A 329 -6.06 6.43 4.94
C LEU A 329 -6.56 7.64 5.76
N ALA A 330 -5.88 8.79 5.67
CA ALA A 330 -6.43 10.05 6.18
C ALA A 330 -7.57 10.54 5.27
N VAL A 331 -8.81 10.16 5.57
CA VAL A 331 -10.02 10.80 5.01
C VAL A 331 -10.39 11.95 5.94
N ALA A 332 -9.95 13.16 5.59
CA ALA A 332 -10.51 14.36 6.17
C ALA A 332 -11.91 14.58 5.55
N SER A 333 -12.97 14.25 6.28
CA SER A 333 -14.18 15.07 6.21
C SER A 333 -13.91 16.31 7.09
N GLU A 334 -13.98 17.49 6.49
CA GLU A 334 -13.66 18.80 7.10
C GLU A 334 -14.14 18.92 8.55
N ILE A 335 -13.23 19.24 9.51
CA ILE A 335 -13.43 20.20 10.62
C ILE A 335 -12.03 20.69 11.12
N SER A 336 -11.78 22.00 10.93
CA SER A 336 -11.02 23.00 11.73
C SER A 336 -9.72 22.64 12.50
N ALA A 337 -8.63 23.30 12.05
CA ALA A 337 -7.49 23.91 12.76
C ALA A 337 -7.04 23.42 14.16
N ASN A 338 -5.83 22.85 14.25
CA ASN A 338 -4.66 23.52 14.85
C ASN A 338 -3.39 22.65 14.70
N GLU A 339 -2.26 23.31 14.45
CA GLU A 339 -0.95 22.72 14.19
C GLU A 339 -0.35 21.97 15.40
N ALA A 340 0.18 20.78 15.15
CA ALA A 340 1.30 20.23 15.91
C ALA A 340 2.14 19.32 14.99
N ARG A 341 3.40 19.72 14.76
CA ARG A 341 4.40 18.94 14.01
C ARG A 341 4.63 17.59 14.68
N LEU A 342 4.46 16.49 13.95
CA LEU A 342 4.72 15.14 14.46
C LEU A 342 5.69 14.38 13.54
N ARG A 343 6.72 13.77 14.15
CA ARG A 343 7.57 12.76 13.52
C ARG A 343 6.82 11.42 13.55
N VAL A 344 6.57 10.83 12.39
CA VAL A 344 5.96 9.52 12.25
C VAL A 344 7.06 8.46 12.42
N PHE A 345 6.91 7.58 13.41
CA PHE A 345 7.69 6.36 13.56
C PHE A 345 6.80 5.20 13.11
N PHE A 346 7.20 4.51 12.04
CA PHE A 346 6.54 3.29 11.58
C PHE A 346 7.09 2.08 12.35
N PHE A 347 6.22 1.24 12.88
CA PHE A 347 6.54 -0.06 13.47
C PHE A 347 5.47 -1.07 13.07
N PHE A 348 5.83 -2.14 12.37
CA PHE A 348 4.95 -3.30 12.18
C PHE A 348 5.72 -4.62 12.08
N LEU A 349 4.96 -5.67 12.38
CA LEU A 349 5.30 -7.00 12.87
C LEU A 349 5.29 -8.08 11.76
N LEU A 350 6.11 -9.10 11.99
CA LEU A 350 6.19 -10.41 11.36
C LEU A 350 4.83 -11.14 11.21
N ILE A 351 4.54 -11.65 10.02
CA ILE A 351 3.62 -12.78 9.82
C ILE A 351 4.47 -14.04 9.98
N MET A 352 4.21 -14.84 11.02
CA MET A 352 4.81 -16.18 11.15
C MET A 352 4.20 -17.17 10.17
#